data_AF-A0A7K4F573-F1
#
_entry.id   AF-A0A7K4F573-F1
#
_cell.length_a   1.000
_cell.length_b   1.000
_cell.length_c   1.000
_cell.angle_alpha   90.00
_cell.angle_beta   90.00
_cell.angle_gamma   90.00
#
_symmetry.space_group_name_H-M   'P 1'
#
loop_
_entity.id
_entity.type
_entity.pdbx_description
1 polymer ?
#
loop_
_entity_poly.entity_id
_entity_poly.type
_entity_poly.pdbx_seq_one_letter_code
_entity_poly.pdbx_strand_id
1 'polypeptide(L)'
;ANSVKLAMNLQITMLALSLAEGITLVKNAGVDPKIFLEILNSTYFKTGMSEKKAFKMIDGKYDTTFTLSNLKKDITTMTNTAKSMGIELPMLKKAEEVYENAIREGFGDIDYTGIIEYIKKINDKN
;
A
#
# COMPACT_ATOMS: atom_id res chain seq x y z
N ALA A 1 -13.26 0.68 20.67
CA ALA A 1 -11.92 0.10 20.41
C ALA A 1 -11.77 -0.44 18.97
N ASN A 2 -12.73 -1.21 18.44
CA ASN A 2 -12.57 -1.81 17.10
C ASN A 2 -12.53 -0.77 15.95
N SER A 3 -13.42 0.23 15.93
CA SER A 3 -13.51 1.20 14.82
C SER A 3 -12.28 2.10 14.67
N VAL A 4 -11.62 2.48 15.77
CA VAL A 4 -10.38 3.28 15.70
C VAL A 4 -9.25 2.46 15.09
N LYS A 5 -9.10 1.18 15.49
CA LYS A 5 -8.11 0.29 14.88
C LYS A 5 -8.38 0.08 13.38
N LEU A 6 -9.64 -0.11 13.01
CA LEU A 6 -10.02 -0.21 11.60
C LEU A 6 -9.68 1.07 10.82
N ALA A 7 -9.98 2.25 11.37
CA ALA A 7 -9.59 3.52 10.76
C ALA A 7 -8.07 3.65 10.60
N MET A 8 -7.28 3.19 11.58
CA MET A 8 -5.81 3.17 11.48
C MET A 8 -5.31 2.21 10.39
N ASN A 9 -5.88 1.01 10.29
CA ASN A 9 -5.53 0.05 9.24
C ASN A 9 -5.91 0.56 7.84
N LEU A 10 -6.98 1.34 7.72
CA LEU A 10 -7.34 2.03 6.49
C LEU A 10 -6.23 3.02 6.10
N GLN A 11 -5.74 3.83 7.05
CA GLN A 11 -4.63 4.76 6.79
C GLN A 11 -3.36 4.03 6.33
N ILE A 12 -2.99 2.94 7.00
CA ILE A 12 -1.83 2.11 6.62
C ILE A 12 -1.99 1.59 5.18
N THR A 13 -3.17 1.08 4.85
CA THR A 13 -3.48 0.55 3.52
C THR A 13 -3.35 1.62 2.44
N MET A 14 -3.95 2.81 2.67
CA MET A 14 -3.95 3.91 1.71
C MET A 14 -2.55 4.48 1.50
N LEU A 15 -1.76 4.63 2.58
CA LEU A 15 -0.39 5.13 2.48
C LEU A 15 0.51 4.17 1.69
N ALA A 16 0.40 2.87 1.93
CA ALA A 16 1.18 1.87 1.20
C ALA A 16 0.85 1.88 -0.30
N LEU A 17 -0.44 1.94 -0.65
CA LEU A 17 -0.90 2.02 -2.05
C LEU A 17 -0.46 3.34 -2.71
N SER A 18 -0.67 4.48 -2.04
CA SER A 18 -0.30 5.79 -2.56
C SER A 18 1.20 5.90 -2.83
N LEU A 19 2.04 5.39 -1.92
CA LEU A 19 3.49 5.34 -2.13
C LEU A 19 3.86 4.40 -3.28
N ALA A 20 3.25 3.22 -3.36
CA ALA A 20 3.51 2.26 -4.42
C ALA A 20 3.16 2.81 -5.81
N GLU A 21 1.99 3.43 -5.95
CA GLU A 21 1.55 4.06 -7.20
C GLU A 21 2.42 5.28 -7.55
N GLY A 22 2.69 6.16 -6.58
CA GLY A 22 3.53 7.35 -6.80
C GLY A 22 4.95 7.00 -7.26
N ILE A 23 5.59 6.02 -6.59
CA ILE A 23 6.92 5.51 -6.97
C ILE A 23 6.88 4.90 -8.38
N THR A 24 5.84 4.13 -8.70
CA THR A 24 5.70 3.49 -10.02
C THR A 24 5.48 4.53 -11.12
N LEU A 25 4.66 5.54 -10.86
CA LEU A 25 4.37 6.64 -11.79
C LEU A 25 5.64 7.39 -12.19
N VAL A 26 6.41 7.86 -11.21
CA VAL A 26 7.63 8.65 -11.49
C VAL A 26 8.70 7.80 -12.17
N LYS A 27 8.82 6.51 -11.78
CA LYS A 27 9.73 5.56 -12.45
C LYS A 27 9.38 5.42 -13.94
N ASN A 28 8.09 5.21 -14.26
CA ASN A 28 7.63 5.07 -15.64
C ASN A 28 7.74 6.38 -16.44
N ALA A 29 7.76 7.53 -15.77
CA ALA A 29 8.03 8.83 -16.38
C ALA A 29 9.54 9.11 -16.59
N GLY A 30 10.43 8.16 -16.27
CA GLY A 30 11.89 8.34 -16.40
C GLY A 30 12.53 9.18 -15.30
N VAL A 31 11.82 9.40 -14.18
CA VAL A 31 12.32 10.12 -13.01
C VAL A 31 12.80 9.13 -11.96
N ASP A 32 13.97 9.38 -11.36
CA ASP A 32 14.44 8.58 -10.22
C ASP A 32 13.44 8.68 -9.06
N PRO A 33 12.82 7.57 -8.60
CA PRO A 33 11.88 7.61 -7.51
C PRO A 33 12.46 8.08 -6.17
N LYS A 34 13.78 8.05 -5.99
CA LYS A 34 14.44 8.61 -4.80
C LYS A 34 14.30 10.12 -4.74
N ILE A 35 14.39 10.83 -5.88
CA ILE A 35 14.14 12.28 -5.98
C ILE A 35 12.69 12.59 -5.57
N PHE A 36 11.72 11.80 -6.05
CA PHE A 36 10.32 11.94 -5.64
C PHE A 36 10.15 11.81 -4.13
N LEU A 37 10.78 10.81 -3.50
CA LEU A 37 10.69 10.63 -2.05
C LEU A 37 11.40 11.74 -1.26
N GLU A 38 12.53 12.24 -1.73
CA GLU A 38 13.20 13.40 -1.12
C GLU A 38 12.29 14.63 -1.12
N ILE A 39 11.66 14.93 -2.26
CA ILE A 39 10.70 16.03 -2.37
C ILE A 39 9.48 15.78 -1.47
N LEU A 40 8.87 14.58 -1.52
CA LEU A 40 7.73 14.25 -0.67
C LEU A 40 8.05 14.47 0.81
N ASN A 41 9.23 13.99 1.24
CA ASN A 41 9.68 14.09 2.63
C ASN A 41 10.09 15.51 3.05
N SER A 42 10.33 16.43 2.11
CA SER A 42 10.55 17.86 2.40
C SER A 42 9.25 18.65 2.57
N THR A 43 8.08 18.05 2.33
CA THR A 43 6.77 18.69 2.49
C THR A 43 6.06 18.29 3.79
N TYR A 44 4.91 18.91 4.07
CA TYR A 44 4.01 18.52 5.14
C TYR A 44 3.33 17.14 4.92
N PHE A 45 3.45 16.56 3.72
CA PHE A 45 2.87 15.26 3.39
C PHE A 45 3.77 14.07 3.75
N LYS A 46 4.95 14.32 4.31
CA LYS A 46 5.82 13.25 4.81
C LYS A 46 5.08 12.41 5.85
N THR A 47 5.36 11.12 5.83
CA THR A 47 4.83 10.17 6.80
C THR A 47 5.96 9.31 7.34
N GLY A 48 5.75 8.70 8.51
CA GLY A 48 6.71 7.72 9.01
C GLY A 48 6.94 6.56 8.03
N MET A 49 5.97 6.25 7.15
CA MET A 49 6.12 5.23 6.11
C MET A 49 6.99 5.72 4.94
N SER A 50 6.81 6.96 4.49
CA SER A 50 7.63 7.53 3.41
C SER A 50 9.10 7.70 3.83
N GLU A 51 9.35 8.03 5.10
CA GLU A 51 10.71 8.17 5.62
C GLU A 51 11.39 6.80 5.88
N LYS A 52 10.66 5.83 6.44
CA LYS A 52 11.27 4.58 6.95
C LYS A 52 11.15 3.38 6.02
N LYS A 53 10.12 3.33 5.16
CA LYS A 53 9.82 2.16 4.31
C LYS A 53 9.89 2.45 2.81
N ALA A 54 9.52 3.64 2.36
CA ALA A 54 9.42 3.90 0.92
C ALA A 54 10.75 3.78 0.15
N PHE A 55 11.88 4.18 0.74
CA PHE A 55 13.20 3.93 0.12
C PHE A 55 13.48 2.43 -0.05
N LYS A 56 13.07 1.59 0.90
CA LYS A 56 13.20 0.13 0.81
C LYS A 56 12.25 -0.47 -0.25
N MET A 57 11.07 0.12 -0.45
CA MET A 57 10.14 -0.25 -1.53
C MET A 57 10.77 -0.04 -2.92
N ILE A 58 11.54 1.04 -3.10
CA ILE A 58 12.29 1.31 -4.34
C ILE A 58 13.34 0.22 -4.56
N ASP A 59 14.12 -0.09 -3.53
CA ASP A 59 15.23 -1.04 -3.59
C ASP A 59 14.80 -2.52 -3.62
N GLY A 60 13.48 -2.82 -3.55
CA GLY A 60 12.96 -4.19 -3.53
C GLY A 60 13.32 -4.96 -2.25
N LYS A 61 13.54 -4.25 -1.13
CA LYS A 61 13.96 -4.84 0.14
C LYS A 61 12.82 -4.81 1.15
N TYR A 62 12.43 -5.97 1.67
CA TYR A 62 11.29 -6.10 2.58
C TYR A 62 11.69 -6.81 3.86
N ASP A 63 11.93 -6.02 4.90
CA ASP A 63 11.97 -6.55 6.26
C ASP A 63 10.53 -6.80 6.69
N THR A 64 10.13 -8.07 6.74
CA THR A 64 8.74 -8.45 6.98
C THR A 64 8.36 -8.12 8.42
N THR A 65 7.56 -7.07 8.58
CA THR A 65 6.98 -6.62 9.85
C THR A 65 5.52 -7.05 9.97
N PHE A 66 4.81 -7.05 8.85
CA PHE A 66 3.42 -7.43 8.75
C PHE A 66 3.14 -7.84 7.31
N THR A 67 2.66 -9.07 7.08
CA THR A 67 2.54 -9.60 5.72
C THR A 67 1.37 -8.98 4.95
N LEU A 68 1.47 -9.00 3.61
CA LEU A 68 0.34 -8.65 2.72
C LEU A 68 -0.92 -9.44 3.05
N SER A 69 -0.79 -10.75 3.31
CA SER A 69 -1.91 -11.61 3.70
C SER A 69 -2.57 -11.18 5.00
N ASN A 70 -1.80 -10.71 5.99
CA ASN A 70 -2.35 -10.22 7.25
C ASN A 70 -3.06 -8.89 7.05
N LEU A 71 -2.49 -7.95 6.29
CA LEU A 71 -3.17 -6.70 5.98
C LEU A 71 -4.45 -6.93 5.17
N LYS A 72 -4.47 -7.90 4.25
CA LYS A 72 -5.70 -8.27 3.53
C LYS A 72 -6.81 -8.77 4.46
N LYS A 73 -6.50 -9.56 5.48
CA LYS A 73 -7.50 -9.99 6.48
C LYS A 73 -8.10 -8.79 7.22
N ASP A 74 -7.26 -7.82 7.56
CA ASP A 74 -7.70 -6.58 8.17
C ASP A 74 -8.55 -5.75 7.21
N ILE A 75 -8.19 -5.66 5.93
CA ILE A 75 -8.98 -5.01 4.87
C ILE A 75 -10.37 -5.64 4.75
N THR A 76 -10.47 -6.97 4.66
CA THR A 76 -11.77 -7.67 4.62
C THR A 76 -12.59 -7.38 5.87
N THR A 77 -11.96 -7.29 7.05
CA THR A 77 -12.65 -6.91 8.29
C THR A 77 -13.18 -5.48 8.22
N MET A 78 -12.41 -4.54 7.68
CA MET A 78 -12.84 -3.16 7.45
C MET A 78 -14.02 -3.10 6.47
N THR A 79 -13.96 -3.79 5.33
CA THR A 79 -15.03 -3.79 4.32
C THR A 79 -16.34 -4.35 4.89
N ASN A 80 -16.27 -5.48 5.60
CA ASN A 80 -17.44 -6.08 6.24
C ASN A 80 -18.05 -5.17 7.30
N THR A 81 -17.21 -4.48 8.08
CA THR A 81 -17.67 -3.50 9.07
C THR A 81 -18.40 -2.34 8.41
N ALA A 82 -17.80 -1.74 7.37
CA ALA A 82 -18.41 -0.66 6.61
C ALA A 82 -19.79 -1.07 6.06
N LYS A 83 -19.87 -2.28 5.48
CA LYS A 83 -21.13 -2.86 4.98
C LYS A 83 -22.18 -3.01 6.09
N SER A 84 -21.81 -3.53 7.27
CA SER A 84 -22.75 -3.67 8.40
C SER A 84 -23.26 -2.33 8.94
N MET A 85 -22.49 -1.27 8.78
CA MET A 85 -22.86 0.09 9.20
C MET A 85 -23.64 0.85 8.12
N GLY A 86 -23.79 0.29 6.92
CA GLY A 86 -24.41 0.98 5.78
C GLY A 86 -23.61 2.16 5.26
N ILE A 87 -22.29 2.21 5.51
CA ILE A 87 -21.41 3.27 5.01
C ILE A 87 -20.61 2.80 3.80
N GLU A 88 -20.34 3.72 2.88
CA GLU A 88 -19.54 3.44 1.69
C GLU A 88 -18.12 3.98 1.82
N LEU A 89 -17.14 3.09 1.68
CA LEU A 89 -15.71 3.43 1.63
C LEU A 89 -15.14 2.95 0.28
N PRO A 90 -15.30 3.74 -0.80
CA PRO A 90 -14.99 3.27 -2.16
C PRO A 90 -13.51 2.91 -2.35
N MET A 91 -12.60 3.69 -1.77
CA MET A 91 -11.15 3.40 -1.85
C MET A 91 -10.77 2.11 -1.13
N LEU A 92 -11.46 1.79 -0.03
CA LEU A 92 -11.25 0.54 0.69
C LEU A 92 -11.71 -0.67 -0.15
N LYS A 93 -12.87 -0.57 -0.82
CA LYS A 93 -13.33 -1.61 -1.75
C LYS A 93 -12.28 -1.86 -2.84
N LYS A 94 -11.73 -0.79 -3.42
CA LYS A 94 -10.69 -0.94 -4.45
C LYS A 94 -9.38 -1.52 -3.91
N ALA A 95 -8.99 -1.12 -2.70
CA ALA A 95 -7.82 -1.69 -2.03
C ALA A 95 -8.00 -3.19 -1.79
N GLU A 96 -9.18 -3.65 -1.40
CA GLU A 96 -9.45 -5.08 -1.21
C GLU A 96 -9.20 -5.88 -2.49
N GLU A 97 -9.70 -5.41 -3.64
CA GLU A 97 -9.43 -6.03 -4.95
C GLU A 97 -7.93 -6.09 -5.28
N VAL A 98 -7.22 -4.99 -5.04
CA VAL A 98 -5.78 -4.89 -5.33
C VAL A 98 -4.98 -5.87 -4.47
N TYR A 99 -5.26 -5.93 -3.18
CA TYR A 99 -4.58 -6.86 -2.26
C TYR A 99 -4.97 -8.32 -2.52
N GLU A 100 -6.22 -8.59 -2.90
CA GLU A 100 -6.64 -9.93 -3.28
C GLU A 100 -5.87 -10.42 -4.52
N ASN A 101 -5.74 -9.58 -5.54
CA ASN A 101 -4.96 -9.91 -6.73
C ASN A 101 -3.47 -10.07 -6.43
N ALA A 102 -2.89 -9.21 -5.59
CA ALA A 102 -1.50 -9.35 -5.17
C ALA A 102 -1.23 -10.70 -4.48
N ILE A 103 -2.14 -11.16 -3.62
CA ILE A 103 -2.01 -12.47 -2.97
C ILE A 103 -2.12 -13.61 -3.99
N ARG A 104 -3.06 -13.53 -4.94
CA ARG A 104 -3.19 -14.53 -6.02
C ARG A 104 -1.92 -14.63 -6.88
N GLU A 105 -1.22 -13.51 -7.05
CA GLU A 105 0.04 -13.43 -7.80
C GLU A 105 1.28 -13.86 -6.99
N GLY A 106 1.11 -14.35 -5.76
CA GLY A 106 2.18 -14.94 -4.96
C GLY A 106 2.87 -13.98 -3.98
N PHE A 107 2.37 -12.76 -3.81
CA PHE A 107 2.98 -11.78 -2.91
C PHE A 107 2.50 -11.90 -1.45
N GLY A 108 1.79 -12.96 -1.07
CA GLY A 108 1.12 -13.04 0.24
C GLY A 108 2.04 -12.95 1.46
N ASP A 109 3.29 -13.41 1.35
CA ASP A 109 4.20 -13.60 2.49
C ASP A 109 5.22 -12.46 2.68
N ILE A 110 5.33 -11.53 1.74
CA ILE A 110 6.20 -10.36 1.89
C ILE A 110 5.52 -9.27 2.74
N ASP A 111 6.31 -8.31 3.22
CA ASP A 111 5.79 -7.15 3.97
C ASP A 111 4.67 -6.44 3.20
N TYR A 112 3.72 -5.82 3.92
CA TYR A 112 2.59 -5.12 3.30
C TYR A 112 3.01 -4.00 2.35
N THR A 113 4.17 -3.37 2.55
CA THR A 113 4.71 -2.39 1.58
C THR A 113 5.27 -3.03 0.31
N GLY A 114 5.38 -4.35 0.28
CA GLY A 114 5.62 -5.18 -0.90
C GLY A 114 4.48 -5.14 -1.92
N ILE A 115 3.35 -4.48 -1.62
CA ILE A 115 2.28 -4.23 -2.61
C ILE A 115 2.81 -3.56 -3.89
N ILE A 116 3.90 -2.80 -3.79
CA ILE A 116 4.59 -2.20 -4.93
C ILE A 116 5.05 -3.24 -5.97
N GLU A 117 5.40 -4.47 -5.55
CA GLU A 117 5.83 -5.52 -6.49
C GLU A 117 4.67 -5.99 -7.38
N TYR A 118 3.46 -6.06 -6.81
CA TYR A 118 2.26 -6.30 -7.60
C TYR A 118 1.98 -5.14 -8.57
N ILE A 119 2.09 -3.89 -8.10
CA ILE A 119 1.90 -2.71 -8.95
C ILE A 119 2.93 -2.64 -10.09
N LYS A 120 4.20 -2.95 -9.83
CA LYS A 120 5.24 -3.09 -10.86
C LYS A 120 4.86 -4.18 -11.87
N LYS A 121 4.53 -5.39 -11.40
CA LYS A 121 4.18 -6.55 -12.24
C LYS A 121 3.03 -6.28 -13.23
N ILE A 122 2.01 -5.52 -12.84
CA ILE A 122 0.88 -5.21 -13.74
C ILE A 122 1.19 -4.09 -14.75
N ASN A 123 2.27 -3.32 -14.55
CA ASN A 123 2.72 -2.25 -15.45
C ASN A 123 3.96 -2.64 -16.28
N ASP A 124 4.73 -3.64 -15.84
CA ASP A 124 5.91 -4.16 -16.55
C ASP A 124 5.54 -5.12 -17.70
N LYS A 125 4.24 -5.28 -18.02
CA LYS A 125 3.77 -5.98 -19.22
C LYS A 125 3.89 -5.07 -20.46
N ASN A 126 5.13 -4.78 -20.85
CA ASN A 126 5.51 -4.31 -22.19
C ASN A 126 6.79 -5.02 -22.61
#